data_AF-A0A381ZFB4-F1
#
_entry.id   AF-A0A381ZFB4-F1
#
_cell.length_a   1.000
_cell.length_b   1.000
_cell.length_c   1.000
_cell.angle_alpha   90.00
_cell.angle_beta   90.00
_cell.angle_gamma   90.00
#
_symmetry.space_group_name_H-M   'P 1'
#
loop_
_entity.id
_entity.type
_entity.pdbx_description
1 polymer ?
#
loop_
_entity_poly.entity_id
_entity_poly.type
_entity_poly.pdbx_seq_one_letter_code
_entity_poly.pdbx_strand_id
1 'polypeptide(L)' 'MGNIDNQRPWAVLPVKAIKNSNSRLTPILSPTDRQQLSLSMLEDVLDALGNASDLGGVVIVTNCPIVKKCLSK' A
#
# COMPACT_ATOMS: atom_id res chain seq x y z
N MET A 1 -0.95 21.32 -5.86
CA MET A 1 -1.55 20.35 -6.80
C MET A 1 -0.40 19.76 -7.60
N GLY A 2 0.02 18.52 -7.31
CA GLY A 2 1.20 17.90 -7.94
C GLY A 2 1.02 17.80 -9.45
N ASN A 3 2.07 18.11 -10.20
CA ASN A 3 2.11 18.02 -11.65
C ASN A 3 1.85 16.56 -12.05
N ILE A 4 0.69 16.27 -12.65
CA ILE A 4 0.33 14.93 -13.09
C ILE A 4 1.11 14.65 -14.38
N ASP A 5 2.14 13.81 -14.28
CA ASP A 5 2.90 13.37 -15.44
C ASP A 5 2.07 12.37 -16.26
N ASN A 6 1.59 12.81 -17.42
CA ASN A 6 0.81 12.00 -18.36
C ASN A 6 1.67 11.28 -19.41
N GLN A 7 3.00 11.44 -19.38
CA GLN A 7 3.92 10.80 -20.32
C GLN A 7 4.47 9.49 -19.76
N ARG A 8 4.42 9.31 -18.44
CA ARG A 8 4.93 8.13 -17.73
C ARG A 8 3.82 7.22 -17.22
N PRO A 9 4.04 5.88 -17.19
CA PRO A 9 3.06 4.95 -16.65
C PRO A 9 2.78 5.21 -15.16
N TRP A 10 1.54 4.95 -14.74
CA TRP A 10 1.12 5.06 -13.35
C TRP A 10 1.01 3.68 -12.71
N ALA A 11 1.43 3.56 -11.45
CA ALA A 11 1.19 2.37 -10.66
C ALA A 11 -0.16 2.47 -9.95
N VAL A 12 -1.06 1.52 -10.20
CA VAL A 12 -2.30 1.38 -9.44
C VAL A 12 -2.11 0.28 -8.41
N LEU A 13 -2.19 0.63 -7.13
CA LEU A 13 -1.96 -0.28 -6.00
C LEU A 13 -3.27 -0.54 -5.23
N PRO A 14 -3.95 -1.67 -5.47
CA PRO A 14 -5.11 -2.07 -4.68
C PRO A 14 -4.68 -2.57 -3.31
N VAL A 15 -5.15 -1.90 -2.24
CA VAL A 15 -4.85 -2.29 -0.87
C VAL A 15 -6.12 -2.74 -0.16
N LYS A 16 -6.16 -4.04 0.19
CA LYS A 16 -7.28 -4.65 0.93
C LYS A 16 -7.32 -4.14 2.38
N ALA A 17 -8.44 -4.36 3.06
CA ALA A 17 -8.58 -4.02 4.47
C ALA A 17 -7.59 -4.79 5.36
N ILE A 18 -6.83 -4.05 6.15
CA ILE A 18 -5.73 -4.57 7.00
C ILE A 18 -6.25 -5.59 8.03
N LYS A 19 -7.43 -5.35 8.61
CA LYS A 19 -8.01 -6.16 9.71
C LYS A 19 -8.08 -7.66 9.41
N ASN A 20 -8.33 -8.05 8.16
CA ASN A 20 -8.50 -9.45 7.73
C ASN A 20 -7.45 -9.89 6.69
N SER A 21 -6.36 -9.14 6.56
CA SER A 21 -5.30 -9.40 5.58
C SER A 21 -4.53 -10.71 5.88
N ASN A 22 -3.87 -11.24 4.86
CA ASN A 22 -2.98 -12.41 4.96
C ASN A 22 -3.63 -13.65 5.62
N SER A 23 -4.91 -13.93 5.32
CA SER A 23 -5.68 -15.01 5.96
C SER A 23 -5.03 -16.39 5.84
N ARG A 24 -4.25 -16.63 4.78
CA ARG A 24 -3.47 -17.87 4.60
C ARG A 24 -2.34 -18.04 5.63
N LEU A 25 -1.91 -16.97 6.28
CA LEU A 25 -0.88 -16.98 7.33
C LEU A 25 -1.46 -17.16 8.75
N THR A 26 -2.78 -17.28 8.89
CA THR A 26 -3.43 -17.51 10.20
C THR A 26 -2.85 -18.69 11.00
N PRO A 27 -2.37 -19.79 10.40
CA PRO A 27 -1.76 -20.89 11.16
C PRO A 27 -0.45 -20.53 11.87
N ILE A 28 0.22 -19.44 11.47
CA ILE A 28 1.57 -19.08 11.95
C ILE A 28 1.69 -17.64 12.45
N LEU A 29 0.70 -16.79 12.20
CA LEU A 29 0.69 -15.38 12.61
C LEU A 29 -0.60 -15.02 13.32
N SER A 30 -0.47 -14.32 14.44
CA SER A 30 -1.63 -13.76 15.14
C SER A 30 -2.36 -12.72 14.27
N PRO A 31 -3.61 -12.36 14.58
CA PRO A 31 -4.29 -11.27 13.90
C PRO A 31 -3.51 -9.95 13.92
N THR A 32 -2.79 -9.66 15.01
CA THR A 32 -1.97 -8.45 15.13
C THR A 32 -0.73 -8.51 14.24
N ASP A 33 -0.02 -9.64 14.23
CA ASP A 33 1.18 -9.81 13.40
C ASP A 33 0.84 -9.73 11.92
N ARG A 34 -0.31 -10.28 11.50
CA ARG A 34 -0.79 -10.15 10.11
C ARG A 34 -1.09 -8.71 9.73
N GLN A 35 -1.64 -7.90 10.65
CA GLN A 35 -1.89 -6.49 10.41
C GLN A 35 -0.59 -5.70 10.29
N GLN A 36 0.37 -5.93 11.20
CA GLN A 36 1.69 -5.32 11.15
C GLN A 36 2.43 -5.69 9.87
N LEU A 37 2.46 -6.98 9.53
CA LEU A 37 3.06 -7.46 8.29
C LEU A 37 2.44 -6.77 7.07
N SER A 38 1.13 -6.61 7.03
CA SER A 38 0.47 -5.89 5.93
C SER A 38 0.79 -4.40 5.86
N LEU A 39 1.05 -3.75 6.99
CA LEU A 39 1.49 -2.35 7.01
C LEU A 39 2.95 -2.24 6.56
N SER A 40 3.83 -3.10 7.05
CA SER A 40 5.24 -3.13 6.62
C SER A 40 5.37 -3.41 5.12
N MET A 41 4.66 -4.41 4.59
CA MET A 41 4.65 -4.67 3.14
C MET A 41 4.11 -3.48 2.33
N LEU A 42 3.14 -2.72 2.88
CA LEU A 42 2.64 -1.53 2.20
C LEU A 42 3.72 -0.45 2.15
N GLU A 43 4.41 -0.19 3.26
CA GLU A 43 5.53 0.76 3.34
C GLU A 43 6.64 0.36 2.36
N ASP A 44 7.08 -0.91 2.38
CA ASP A 44 8.11 -1.44 1.47
C ASP A 44 7.74 -1.24 -0.01
N VAL A 45 6.47 -1.50 -0.38
CA VAL A 45 5.99 -1.32 -1.76
C VAL A 45 5.94 0.15 -2.14
N LEU A 46 5.53 1.04 -1.23
CA LEU A 46 5.49 2.47 -1.51
C LEU A 46 6.90 3.06 -1.67
N ASP A 47 7.84 2.61 -0.86
CA ASP A 47 9.25 2.98 -1.01
C ASP A 47 9.82 2.49 -2.35
N ALA A 48 9.54 1.25 -2.73
CA ALA A 48 9.98 0.71 -4.01
C ALA A 48 9.37 1.48 -5.21
N LEU A 49 8.07 1.79 -5.17
CA LEU A 49 7.40 2.55 -6.21
C LEU A 49 7.82 4.03 -6.23
N GLY A 50 8.06 4.64 -5.07
CA GLY A 50 8.53 6.02 -4.96
C GLY A 50 9.95 6.23 -5.51
N ASN A 51 10.77 5.18 -5.45
CA ASN A 51 12.13 5.18 -6.04
C ASN A 51 12.16 4.84 -7.54
N ALA A 52 11.03 4.46 -8.14
CA ALA A 52 10.96 4.18 -9.57
C ALA A 52 10.78 5.47 -10.38
N SER A 53 11.88 6.00 -10.93
CA SER A 53 11.92 7.26 -11.70
C SER A 53 11.03 7.28 -12.93
N ASP A 54 10.71 6.12 -13.47
CA ASP A 54 9.97 5.97 -14.72
C ASP A 54 8.45 5.97 -14.51
N LEU A 55 7.97 6.07 -13.27
CA LEU A 55 6.55 6.21 -12.96
C LEU A 55 6.13 7.68 -12.95
N GLY A 56 4.93 7.95 -13.47
CA GLY A 56 4.27 9.26 -13.37
C GLY A 56 3.59 9.51 -12.03
N GLY A 57 3.44 8.45 -11.22
CA GLY A 57 2.85 8.50 -9.89
C GLY A 57 2.29 7.15 -9.43
N VAL A 58 1.78 7.13 -8.19
CA VAL A 58 1.14 5.97 -7.56
C VAL A 58 -0.28 6.35 -7.15
N VAL A 59 -1.27 5.58 -7.59
CA VAL A 59 -2.65 5.65 -7.09
C VAL A 59 -2.93 4.47 -6.18
N ILE A 60 -3.32 4.75 -4.94
CA ILE A 60 -3.69 3.72 -3.97
C ILE A 60 -5.21 3.61 -3.94
N VAL A 61 -5.73 2.41 -4.22
CA VAL A 61 -7.16 2.12 -4.23
C VAL A 61 -7.49 1.30 -2.98
N THR A 62 -8.18 1.93 -2.02
CA THR A 62 -8.52 1.26 -0.76
C THR A 62 -9.82 1.78 -0.14
N ASN A 63 -10.56 0.87 0.49
CA ASN A 63 -11.66 1.22 1.40
C ASN A 63 -11.23 1.19 2.88
N CYS A 64 -9.94 0.93 3.17
CA CYS A 64 -9.46 0.74 4.53
C CYS A 64 -9.13 2.08 5.22
N PRO A 65 -9.81 2.44 6.33
CA PRO A 65 -9.51 3.68 7.05
C PRO A 65 -8.08 3.73 7.63
N ILE A 66 -7.54 2.58 8.01
CA ILE A 66 -6.17 2.46 8.55
C ILE A 66 -5.16 2.89 7.49
N VAL A 67 -5.30 2.35 6.27
CA VAL A 67 -4.42 2.69 5.13
C VAL A 67 -4.51 4.18 4.81
N LYS A 68 -5.73 4.74 4.76
CA LYS A 68 -5.92 6.19 4.54
C LYS A 68 -5.20 7.04 5.58
N LYS A 69 -5.26 6.64 6.86
CA LYS A 69 -4.58 7.34 7.96
C LYS A 69 -3.06 7.25 7.85
N CYS A 70 -2.51 6.11 7.43
CA CYS A 70 -1.07 5.96 7.24
C CYS A 70 -0.54 6.85 6.10
N LEU A 71 -1.33 7.06 5.05
CA LEU A 71 -0.97 7.85 3.87
C LEU A 71 -1.18 9.36 4.02
N SER A 72 -1.76 9.81 5.14
CA SER A 72 -2.01 11.24 5.42
C SER A 72 -0.92 11.87 6.31
N LYS A 73 0.18 11.16 6.55
CA LYS A 73 1.39 11.66 7.20
C LYS A 73 2.35 12.19 6.14
#